data_AF-A0A926PCV5-F1
#
_entry.id   AF-A0A926PCV5-F1
#
_cell.length_a   1.000
_cell.length_b   1.000
_cell.length_c   1.000
_cell.angle_alpha   90.00
_cell.angle_beta   90.00
_cell.angle_gamma   90.00
#
_symmetry.space_group_name_H-M   'P 1'
#
loop_
_entity.id
_entity.type
_entity.pdbx_description
1 polymer ?
#
loop_
_entity_poly.entity_id
_entity_poly.type
_entity_poly.pdbx_seq_one_letter_code
_entity_poly.pdbx_strand_id
1 'polypeptide(L)'
;MSGTDGILKPEKLRSKIEECHLAYKARFKRNQYANNAIIGAAILLTALIAITGTSPTFKDSQNPWAYPLGVSASAWLGLISTALLSIQKLYNIQEKVAFYPNYILYTEELLEDFDSIKTEEDLQRVQDRFRKIRTEESVKRPVENIDV
;
A
#
# COMPACT_ATOMS: atom_id res chain seq x y z
N MET A 1 -34.03 22.34 -7.52
CA MET A 1 -32.56 22.45 -7.55
C MET A 1 -32.10 21.72 -8.82
N SER A 2 -31.90 22.45 -9.91
CA SER A 2 -31.65 21.87 -11.24
C SER A 2 -30.52 22.64 -11.91
N GLY A 3 -29.63 21.92 -12.60
CA GLY A 3 -28.85 22.49 -13.69
C GLY A 3 -27.33 22.39 -13.52
N THR A 4 -26.77 21.37 -14.17
CA THR A 4 -25.42 21.35 -14.77
C THR A 4 -24.22 21.52 -13.83
N ASP A 5 -23.82 20.43 -13.17
CA ASP A 5 -22.39 20.12 -13.13
C ASP A 5 -21.97 19.89 -14.58
N GLY A 6 -21.46 20.94 -15.22
CA GLY A 6 -21.26 20.99 -16.67
C GLY A 6 -20.47 19.79 -17.17
N ILE A 7 -20.92 19.26 -18.32
CA ILE A 7 -20.20 18.27 -19.12
C ILE A 7 -18.73 18.69 -19.17
N LEU A 8 -17.86 17.90 -18.53
CA LEU A 8 -16.42 18.15 -18.60
C LEU A 8 -16.04 18.07 -20.08
N LYS A 9 -15.39 19.11 -20.60
CA LYS A 9 -14.82 19.07 -21.96
C LYS A 9 -14.04 17.75 -22.11
N PRO A 10 -14.19 17.01 -23.22
CA PRO A 10 -13.58 15.69 -23.39
C PRO A 10 -12.10 15.65 -22.99
N GLU A 11 -11.31 16.64 -23.40
CA GLU A 11 -9.89 16.77 -23.05
C GLU A 11 -9.63 16.86 -21.54
N LYS A 12 -10.49 17.58 -20.80
CA LYS A 12 -10.39 17.69 -19.33
C LYS A 12 -10.79 16.40 -18.64
N LEU A 13 -11.73 15.64 -19.20
CA LEU A 13 -12.13 14.35 -18.65
C LEU A 13 -10.98 13.34 -18.80
N ARG A 14 -10.40 13.25 -20.00
CA ARG A 14 -9.23 12.39 -20.28
C ARG A 14 -8.08 12.68 -19.33
N SER A 15 -7.66 13.94 -19.23
CA SER A 15 -6.57 14.36 -18.33
C SER A 15 -6.82 13.94 -16.88
N LYS A 16 -8.07 14.07 -16.39
CA LYS A 16 -8.42 13.63 -15.03
C LYS A 16 -8.37 12.12 -14.84
N ILE A 17 -8.79 11.35 -15.85
CA ILE A 17 -8.71 9.89 -15.81
C ILE A 17 -7.24 9.46 -15.82
N GLU A 18 -6.41 10.06 -16.67
CA GLU A 18 -4.96 9.80 -16.74
C GLU A 18 -4.25 10.16 -15.42
N GLU A 19 -4.54 11.32 -14.84
CA GLU A 19 -4.03 11.72 -13.53
C GLU A 19 -4.41 10.72 -12.43
N CYS A 20 -5.67 10.26 -12.42
CA CYS A 20 -6.12 9.24 -11.45
C CYS A 20 -5.39 7.91 -11.66
N HIS A 21 -5.26 7.48 -12.91
CA HIS A 21 -4.55 6.25 -13.28
C HIS A 21 -3.09 6.27 -12.81
N LEU A 22 -2.38 7.37 -13.09
CA LEU A 22 -1.00 7.57 -12.64
C LEU A 22 -0.90 7.62 -11.11
N ALA A 23 -1.85 8.28 -10.45
CA ALA A 23 -1.90 8.32 -8.98
C ALA A 23 -2.09 6.92 -8.37
N TYR A 24 -2.96 6.08 -8.94
CA TYR A 24 -3.15 4.70 -8.48
C TYR A 24 -1.89 3.85 -8.69
N LYS A 25 -1.25 3.93 -9.85
CA LYS A 25 0.02 3.26 -10.13
C LYS A 25 1.11 3.69 -9.14
N ALA A 26 1.23 4.98 -8.88
CA ALA A 26 2.21 5.50 -7.92
C ALA A 26 1.95 5.01 -6.49
N ARG A 27 0.69 5.04 -6.04
CA ARG A 27 0.30 4.54 -4.71
C ARG A 27 0.54 3.04 -4.59
N PHE A 28 0.17 2.25 -5.59
CA PHE A 28 0.43 0.81 -5.62
C PHE A 28 1.93 0.52 -5.48
N LYS A 29 2.77 1.16 -6.32
CA LYS A 29 4.23 0.97 -6.29
C LYS A 29 4.83 1.34 -4.94
N ARG A 30 4.40 2.46 -4.34
CA ARG A 30 4.83 2.89 -3.00
C ARG A 30 4.49 1.85 -1.93
N ASN A 31 3.25 1.35 -1.93
CA ASN A 31 2.81 0.36 -0.95
C ASN A 31 3.50 -1.00 -1.16
N GLN A 32 3.76 -1.39 -2.41
CA GLN A 32 4.52 -2.60 -2.73
C GLN A 32 5.97 -2.51 -2.23
N TYR A 33 6.64 -1.36 -2.40
CA TYR A 33 7.97 -1.15 -1.83
C TYR A 33 7.96 -1.21 -0.31
N ALA A 34 6.99 -0.57 0.35
CA ALA A 34 6.86 -0.61 1.80
C ALA A 34 6.64 -2.04 2.31
N ASN A 35 5.77 -2.81 1.63
CA ASN A 35 5.53 -4.22 1.93
C ASN A 35 6.82 -5.04 1.82
N ASN A 36 7.56 -4.90 0.71
CA ASN A 36 8.80 -5.62 0.48
C ASN A 36 9.90 -5.23 1.47
N ALA A 37 9.98 -3.95 1.85
CA ALA A 37 10.93 -3.47 2.85
C ALA A 37 10.65 -4.08 4.23
N ILE A 38 9.38 -4.13 4.66
CA ILE A 38 9.00 -4.74 5.94
C ILE A 38 9.28 -6.24 5.94
N ILE A 39 8.93 -6.96 4.87
CA ILE A 39 9.23 -8.40 4.73
C ILE A 39 10.74 -8.63 4.77
N GLY A 40 11.53 -7.84 4.04
CA GLY A 40 12.98 -7.93 4.05
C GLY A 40 13.59 -7.68 5.44
N ALA A 41 13.11 -6.64 6.15
CA ALA A 41 13.53 -6.36 7.51
C ALA A 41 13.15 -7.49 8.48
N ALA A 42 11.97 -8.09 8.33
CA ALA A 42 11.55 -9.23 9.14
C ALA A 42 12.46 -10.45 8.94
N ILE A 43 12.81 -10.78 7.69
CA ILE A 43 13.75 -11.88 7.37
C ILE A 43 15.12 -11.63 8.02
N LEU A 44 15.66 -10.40 7.88
CA LEU A 44 16.93 -10.02 8.50
C LEU A 44 16.88 -10.13 10.02
N LEU A 45 15.79 -9.68 10.64
CA LEU A 45 15.59 -9.78 12.08
C LEU A 45 15.54 -11.24 12.53
N THR A 46 14.81 -12.11 11.84
CA THR A 46 14.75 -13.54 12.15
C THR A 46 16.12 -14.20 12.03
N ALA A 47 16.91 -13.86 11.01
CA ALA A 47 18.27 -14.37 10.86
C ALA A 47 19.19 -13.91 12.02
N LEU A 48 19.11 -12.64 12.41
CA LEU A 48 19.87 -12.11 13.56
C LEU A 48 19.49 -12.82 14.86
N ILE A 49 18.19 -13.04 15.11
CA ILE A 49 17.67 -13.78 16.26
C ILE A 49 18.17 -15.22 16.27
N ALA A 50 18.20 -15.88 15.11
CA ALA A 50 18.70 -17.24 15.02
C ALA A 50 20.20 -17.31 15.36
N ILE A 51 21.01 -16.39 14.84
CA ILE A 51 22.46 -16.33 15.09
C ILE A 51 22.75 -16.08 16.58
N THR A 52 22.04 -15.13 17.20
CA THR A 52 22.28 -14.75 18.61
C THR A 52 21.64 -15.73 19.60
N GLY A 53 20.49 -16.31 19.29
CA GLY A 53 19.75 -17.21 20.19
C GLY A 53 20.20 -18.68 20.18
N THR A 54 20.78 -19.15 19.07
CA THR A 54 21.19 -20.57 18.93
C THR A 54 22.69 -20.82 19.09
N SER A 55 23.52 -19.78 19.03
CA SER A 55 24.97 -19.94 19.16
C SER A 55 25.37 -20.34 20.60
N PRO A 56 26.12 -21.45 20.77
CA PRO A 56 26.67 -21.86 22.07
C PRO A 56 27.57 -20.79 22.70
N THR A 57 28.21 -19.95 21.87
CA THR A 57 29.14 -18.89 22.28
C THR A 57 28.46 -17.78 23.11
N PHE A 58 27.13 -17.63 23.01
CA PHE A 58 26.33 -16.68 23.80
C PHE A 58 25.59 -17.32 24.98
N LYS A 59 25.64 -18.66 25.10
CA LYS A 59 25.08 -19.41 26.24
C LYS A 59 26.14 -19.74 27.29
N ASP A 60 27.41 -19.50 26.99
CA ASP A 60 28.53 -19.74 27.89
C ASP A 60 28.67 -18.58 28.90
N SER A 61 28.31 -18.83 30.15
CA SER A 61 28.38 -17.86 31.25
C SER A 61 29.80 -17.46 31.64
N GLN A 62 30.82 -18.18 31.14
CA GLN A 62 32.23 -17.88 31.37
C GLN A 62 32.89 -17.08 30.24
N ASN A 63 32.20 -16.87 29.11
CA ASN A 63 32.74 -16.09 28.00
C ASN A 63 32.55 -14.58 28.25
N PRO A 64 33.63 -13.78 28.40
CA PRO A 64 33.53 -12.35 28.64
C PRO A 64 32.90 -11.57 27.47
N TRP A 65 32.84 -12.17 26.28
CA TRP A 65 32.15 -11.65 25.10
C TRP A 65 30.66 -12.02 25.04
N ALA A 66 30.17 -12.90 25.92
CA ALA A 66 28.75 -13.24 26.02
C ALA A 66 27.96 -12.18 26.81
N TYR A 67 28.61 -11.45 27.73
CA TYR A 67 27.96 -10.45 28.58
C TYR A 67 27.45 -9.18 27.88
N PRO A 68 28.02 -8.67 26.77
CA PRO A 68 27.43 -7.57 26.02
C PRO A 68 26.43 -8.00 24.93
N LEU A 69 26.34 -9.31 24.61
CA LEU A 69 25.46 -9.85 23.56
C LEU A 69 24.40 -10.82 24.10
N GLY A 70 24.39 -11.08 25.41
CA GLY A 70 23.25 -11.62 26.14
C GLY A 70 22.13 -10.59 26.12
N VAL A 71 21.42 -10.54 24.99
CA VAL A 71 20.27 -9.67 24.77
C VAL A 71 19.34 -9.83 25.98
N SER A 72 19.27 -8.81 26.82
CA SER A 72 18.47 -8.85 28.04
C SER A 72 17.03 -9.22 27.68
N ALA A 73 16.30 -9.86 28.58
CA ALA A 73 14.88 -10.17 28.36
C ALA A 73 14.07 -8.91 27.93
N SER A 74 14.48 -7.72 28.39
CA SER A 74 13.93 -6.43 27.97
C SER A 74 14.21 -6.07 26.51
N ALA A 75 15.39 -6.38 25.97
CA ALA A 75 15.70 -6.15 24.56
C ALA A 75 14.92 -7.13 23.66
N TRP A 76 14.72 -8.38 24.08
CA TRP A 76 13.81 -9.32 23.39
C TRP A 76 12.36 -8.83 23.37
N LEU A 77 11.85 -8.31 24.50
CA LEU A 77 10.51 -7.72 24.56
C LEU A 77 10.37 -6.48 23.66
N GLY A 78 11.41 -5.64 23.58
CA GLY A 78 11.45 -4.49 22.66
C GLY A 78 11.39 -4.90 21.19
N LEU A 79 12.11 -5.96 20.80
CA LEU A 79 12.05 -6.53 19.46
C LEU A 79 10.67 -7.13 19.14
N ILE A 80 10.06 -7.85 20.09
CA ILE A 80 8.70 -8.41 19.94
C ILE A 80 7.66 -7.28 19.79
N SER A 81 7.75 -6.22 20.59
CA SER A 81 6.85 -5.07 20.50
C SER A 81 6.97 -4.37 19.14
N THR A 82 8.21 -4.17 18.65
CA THR A 82 8.46 -3.58 17.34
C THR A 82 7.98 -4.48 16.20
N ALA A 83 8.12 -5.79 16.34
CA ALA A 83 7.59 -6.77 15.38
C ALA A 83 6.05 -6.73 15.31
N LEU A 84 5.35 -6.66 16.46
CA LEU A 84 3.90 -6.55 16.51
C LEU A 84 3.37 -5.28 15.83
N LEU A 85 3.98 -4.12 16.11
CA LEU A 85 3.65 -2.86 15.44
C LEU A 85 3.92 -2.93 13.94
N SER A 86 5.00 -3.60 13.54
CA SER A 86 5.34 -3.82 12.13
C SER A 86 4.34 -4.73 11.41
N ILE A 87 3.83 -5.77 12.08
CA ILE A 87 2.78 -6.65 11.55
C ILE A 87 1.47 -5.88 11.33
N GLN A 88 1.06 -5.04 12.29
CA GLN A 88 -0.14 -4.23 12.12
C GLN A 88 -0.01 -3.25 10.94
N LYS A 89 1.17 -2.62 10.78
CA LYS A 89 1.46 -1.77 9.61
C LYS A 89 1.49 -2.59 8.31
N LEU A 90 2.01 -3.81 8.34
CA LEU A 90 2.05 -4.73 7.20
C LEU A 90 0.65 -5.09 6.71
N TYR A 91 -0.30 -5.40 7.61
CA TYR A 91 -1.69 -5.70 7.24
C TYR A 91 -2.34 -4.54 6.47
N ASN A 92 -2.23 -3.31 6.98
CA ASN A 92 -2.79 -2.14 6.28
C ASN A 92 -2.10 -1.89 4.92
N ILE A 93 -0.79 -2.11 4.83
CA ILE A 93 -0.07 -2.00 3.56
C ILE A 93 -0.53 -3.08 2.58
N GLN A 94 -0.77 -4.31 3.03
CA GLN A 94 -1.26 -5.40 2.19
C GLN A 94 -2.66 -5.14 1.66
N GLU A 95 -3.57 -4.61 2.48
CA GLU A 95 -4.90 -4.17 2.03
C GLU A 95 -4.77 -3.11 0.94
N LYS A 96 -3.85 -2.14 1.09
CA LYS A 96 -3.56 -1.15 0.05
C LYS A 96 -3.01 -1.78 -1.23
N VAL A 97 -2.10 -2.75 -1.13
CA VAL A 97 -1.53 -3.47 -2.28
C VAL A 97 -2.60 -4.27 -3.01
N ALA A 98 -3.55 -4.88 -2.30
CA ALA A 98 -4.68 -5.60 -2.91
C ALA A 98 -5.73 -4.66 -3.52
N PHE A 99 -5.88 -3.45 -2.99
CA PHE A 99 -6.89 -2.49 -3.41
C PHE A 99 -6.57 -1.82 -4.76
N TYR A 100 -5.40 -1.22 -4.90
CA TYR A 100 -5.08 -0.35 -6.05
C TYR A 100 -5.06 -1.03 -7.43
N PRO A 101 -4.69 -2.31 -7.61
CA PRO A 101 -4.69 -2.97 -8.92
C PRO A 101 -6.03 -2.92 -9.65
N ASN A 102 -7.15 -3.12 -8.93
CA ASN A 102 -8.48 -3.08 -9.54
C ASN A 102 -8.82 -1.68 -10.08
N TYR A 103 -8.45 -0.63 -9.37
CA TYR A 103 -8.70 0.74 -9.80
C TYR A 103 -7.76 1.20 -10.91
N ILE A 104 -6.55 0.64 -11.00
CA ILE A 104 -5.67 0.80 -12.16
C ILE A 104 -6.35 0.21 -13.39
N LEU A 105 -6.86 -1.02 -13.31
CA LEU A 105 -7.58 -1.68 -14.40
C LEU A 105 -8.82 -0.87 -14.82
N TYR A 106 -9.68 -0.48 -13.89
CA TYR A 106 -10.87 0.30 -14.20
C TYR A 106 -10.57 1.65 -14.85
N THR A 107 -9.45 2.29 -14.49
CA THR A 107 -9.05 3.55 -15.14
C THR A 107 -8.41 3.34 -16.50
N GLU A 108 -7.75 2.20 -16.72
CA GLU A 108 -7.22 1.80 -18.02
C GLU A 108 -8.37 1.48 -18.99
N GLU A 109 -9.36 0.69 -18.55
CA GLU A 109 -10.60 0.43 -19.31
C GLU A 109 -11.34 1.73 -19.65
N LEU A 110 -11.41 2.69 -18.72
CA LEU A 110 -12.02 4.00 -18.99
C LEU A 110 -11.27 4.81 -20.06
N LEU A 111 -9.94 4.70 -20.12
CA LEU A 111 -9.15 5.38 -21.15
C LEU A 111 -9.36 4.73 -22.52
N GLU A 112 -9.42 3.40 -22.57
CA GLU A 112 -9.77 2.65 -23.78
C GLU A 112 -11.20 2.98 -24.26
N ASP A 113 -12.17 2.97 -23.35
CA ASP A 113 -13.55 3.39 -23.62
C ASP A 113 -13.57 4.84 -24.15
N PHE A 114 -12.77 5.74 -23.55
CA PHE A 114 -12.67 7.14 -23.96
C PHE A 114 -12.12 7.29 -25.39
N ASP A 115 -11.09 6.54 -25.76
CA ASP A 115 -10.52 6.54 -27.12
C ASP A 115 -11.51 5.96 -28.15
N SER A 116 -12.52 5.19 -27.71
CA SER A 116 -13.57 4.62 -28.56
C SER A 116 -14.83 5.48 -28.70
N ILE A 117 -14.90 6.65 -28.06
CA ILE A 117 -16.08 7.55 -28.06
C ILE A 117 -16.42 7.99 -29.49
N LYS A 118 -17.68 7.75 -29.90
CA LYS A 118 -18.22 8.22 -31.19
C LYS A 118 -19.42 9.13 -31.03
N THR A 119 -20.09 9.08 -29.88
CA THR A 119 -21.33 9.83 -29.60
C THR A 119 -21.27 10.57 -28.27
N GLU A 120 -22.13 11.57 -28.11
CA GLU A 120 -22.29 12.29 -26.83
C GLU A 120 -22.80 11.36 -25.71
N GLU A 121 -23.58 10.32 -26.07
CA GLU A 121 -24.02 9.29 -25.13
C GLU A 121 -22.85 8.46 -24.59
N ASP A 122 -21.85 8.15 -25.42
CA ASP A 122 -20.65 7.44 -25.00
C ASP A 122 -19.83 8.29 -24.02
N LEU A 123 -19.72 9.60 -24.30
CA LEU A 123 -19.06 10.55 -23.40
C LEU A 123 -19.76 10.61 -22.03
N GLN A 124 -21.10 10.65 -22.00
CA GLN A 124 -21.85 10.61 -20.75
C GLN A 124 -21.65 9.29 -20.00
N ARG A 125 -21.63 8.15 -20.69
CA ARG A 125 -21.35 6.85 -20.06
C ARG A 125 -19.97 6.80 -19.41
N VAL A 126 -18.93 7.31 -20.08
CA VAL A 126 -17.58 7.37 -19.52
C VAL A 126 -17.53 8.31 -18.32
N GLN A 127 -18.22 9.46 -18.37
CA GLN A 127 -18.33 10.37 -17.22
C GLN A 127 -19.02 9.71 -16.01
N ASP A 128 -20.13 9.01 -16.23
CA ASP A 128 -20.88 8.34 -15.17
C ASP A 128 -20.09 7.18 -14.57
N ARG A 129 -19.42 6.37 -15.39
CA ARG A 129 -18.52 5.31 -14.90
C ARG A 129 -17.37 5.90 -14.10
N PHE A 130 -16.73 6.96 -14.59
CA PHE A 130 -15.65 7.64 -13.85
C PHE A 130 -16.14 8.19 -12.49
N ARG A 131 -17.31 8.82 -12.46
CA ARG A 131 -17.94 9.30 -11.22
C ARG A 131 -18.21 8.15 -10.25
N LYS A 132 -18.76 7.03 -10.75
CA LYS A 132 -19.03 5.83 -9.93
C LYS A 132 -17.75 5.26 -9.33
N ILE A 133 -16.68 5.11 -10.13
CA ILE A 133 -15.38 4.61 -9.67
C ILE A 133 -14.82 5.52 -8.57
N ARG A 134 -14.90 6.84 -8.74
CA ARG A 134 -14.45 7.83 -7.74
C ARG A 134 -15.26 7.75 -6.44
N THR A 135 -16.58 7.59 -6.53
CA THR A 135 -17.43 7.40 -5.35
C THR A 135 -17.09 6.09 -4.63
N GLU A 136 -16.97 4.98 -5.35
CA GLU A 136 -16.60 3.69 -4.76
C GLU A 136 -15.20 3.71 -4.14
N GLU A 137 -14.22 4.35 -4.80
CA GLU A 137 -12.88 4.57 -4.26
C GLU A 137 -12.99 5.30 -2.92
N SER A 138 -13.74 6.41 -2.85
CA SER A 138 -13.85 7.24 -1.64
C SER A 138 -14.42 6.49 -0.43
N VAL A 139 -15.28 5.48 -0.67
CA VAL A 139 -15.91 4.68 0.39
C VAL A 139 -15.01 3.50 0.81
N LYS A 140 -14.36 2.85 -0.15
CA LYS A 140 -13.63 1.59 0.07
C LYS A 140 -12.13 1.78 0.30
N ARG A 141 -11.59 2.98 0.09
CA ARG A 141 -10.15 3.25 0.18
C ARG A 141 -9.63 2.94 1.59
N PRO A 142 -8.59 2.09 1.72
CA PRO A 142 -7.98 1.80 3.01
C PRO A 142 -7.35 3.06 3.63
N VAL A 143 -7.41 3.16 4.96
CA VAL A 143 -6.96 4.33 5.72
C VAL A 143 -5.48 4.61 5.46
N GLU A 144 -5.19 5.80 4.91
CA GLU A 144 -3.82 6.17 4.55
C GLU A 144 -2.93 6.44 5.77
N ASN A 145 -3.49 7.06 6.82
CA ASN A 145 -2.77 7.39 8.05
C ASN A 145 -3.24 6.48 9.19
N ILE A 146 -2.44 5.47 9.51
CA ILE A 146 -2.43 4.90 10.85
C ILE A 146 -1.13 5.38 11.47
N ASP A 147 -1.14 6.62 11.94
CA ASP A 147 -0.10 7.12 12.84
C ASP A 147 -0.37 6.48 14.21
N VAL A 148 0.31 5.35 14.43
CA VAL A 148 0.59 4.79 15.75
C VAL A 148 2.10 4.66 15.87
#